data_AF-D4B832-F1
#
_entry.id   AF-D4B832-F1
#
_cell.length_a   1.000
_cell.length_b   1.000
_cell.length_c   1.000
_cell.angle_alpha   90.00
_cell.angle_beta   90.00
_cell.angle_gamma   90.00
#
_symmetry.space_group_name_H-M   'P 1'
#
loop_
_entity.id
_entity.type
_entity.pdbx_description
1 polymer ?
#
loop_
_entity_poly.entity_id
_entity_poly.type
_entity_poly.pdbx_seq_one_letter_code
_entity_poly.pdbx_strand_id
1 'polypeptide(L)'
;MKRNILTSTYIPHPLLSRQDFSRFVLDFLVFGNAFLEARKSVTDKIIRLDTSPAKYTRRGVEEDSYWYIQNFTKPHQFAPRSVFHLLEPDINQELYGMPTSAHSIPPG
;
A
#
# COMPACT_ATOMS: atom_id res chain seq x y z
N MET A 1 -3.18 -13.68 20.05
CA MET A 1 -3.90 -12.69 20.86
C MET A 1 -4.29 -11.41 20.08
N LYS A 2 -3.39 -10.72 19.33
CA LYS A 2 -3.76 -9.47 18.60
C LYS A 2 -4.74 -9.62 17.41
N ARG A 3 -4.86 -10.81 16.78
CA ARG A 3 -5.76 -11.01 15.61
C ARG A 3 -7.26 -10.92 15.96
N ASN A 4 -7.68 -11.33 17.15
CA ASN A 4 -9.10 -11.42 17.50
C ASN A 4 -9.77 -10.05 17.70
N ILE A 5 -9.03 -9.05 18.19
CA ILE A 5 -9.56 -7.69 18.41
C ILE A 5 -9.78 -6.98 17.06
N LEU A 6 -8.84 -7.11 16.14
CA LEU A 6 -8.92 -6.50 14.80
C LEU A 6 -9.98 -7.15 13.92
N THR A 7 -10.37 -8.40 14.20
CA THR A 7 -11.49 -9.00 13.49
C THR A 7 -12.85 -8.66 14.11
N SER A 8 -12.90 -8.00 15.27
CA SER A 8 -14.14 -7.51 15.87
C SER A 8 -14.52 -6.11 15.39
N THR A 9 -13.61 -5.37 14.75
CA THR A 9 -13.90 -4.09 14.08
C THR A 9 -14.26 -4.27 12.61
N TYR A 10 -14.22 -5.51 12.11
CA TYR A 10 -14.61 -5.82 10.75
C TYR A 10 -16.12 -5.64 10.58
N ILE A 11 -16.49 -4.58 9.87
CA ILE A 11 -17.84 -4.39 9.36
C ILE A 11 -17.92 -5.20 8.06
N PRO A 12 -18.81 -6.21 7.97
CA PRO A 12 -18.94 -7.00 6.76
C PRO A 12 -19.25 -6.10 5.56
N HIS A 13 -18.35 -6.11 4.58
CA HIS A 13 -18.49 -5.32 3.36
C HIS A 13 -18.70 -6.25 2.16
N PRO A 14 -19.68 -6.00 1.28
CA PRO A 14 -19.95 -6.88 0.14
C PRO A 14 -18.78 -7.02 -0.84
N LEU A 15 -17.87 -6.04 -0.87
CA LEU A 15 -16.72 -6.01 -1.76
C LEU A 15 -15.40 -6.47 -1.11
N LEU A 16 -15.30 -6.57 0.21
CA LEU A 16 -14.05 -6.91 0.90
C LEU A 16 -14.30 -8.08 1.83
N SER A 17 -13.56 -9.19 1.65
CA SER A 17 -13.72 -10.35 2.53
C SER A 17 -13.07 -10.11 3.90
N ARG A 18 -13.55 -10.82 4.93
CA ARG A 18 -12.95 -10.80 6.27
C ARG A 18 -11.48 -11.26 6.25
N GLN A 19 -11.15 -12.19 5.36
CA GLN A 19 -9.80 -12.70 5.20
C GLN A 19 -8.88 -11.66 4.58
N ASP A 20 -9.33 -10.98 3.54
CA ASP A 20 -8.61 -9.87 2.91
C ASP A 20 -8.41 -8.74 3.90
N PHE A 21 -9.47 -8.29 4.58
CA PHE A 21 -9.36 -7.26 5.62
C PHE A 21 -8.34 -7.62 6.71
N SER A 22 -8.37 -8.87 7.21
CA SER A 22 -7.41 -9.34 8.21
C SER A 22 -5.97 -9.29 7.71
N ARG A 23 -5.73 -9.64 6.44
CA ARG A 23 -4.42 -9.54 5.81
C ARG A 23 -3.99 -8.09 5.61
N PHE A 24 -4.91 -7.23 5.17
CA PHE A 24 -4.66 -5.81 4.94
C PHE A 24 -4.23 -5.10 6.23
N VAL A 25 -4.97 -5.31 7.30
CA VAL A 25 -4.63 -4.76 8.62
C VAL A 25 -3.31 -5.32 9.13
N LEU A 26 -3.03 -6.62 8.92
CA LEU A 26 -1.77 -7.22 9.32
C LEU A 26 -0.59 -6.59 8.56
N ASP A 27 -0.70 -6.42 7.25
CA ASP A 27 0.34 -5.78 6.44
C ASP A 27 0.59 -4.34 6.91
N PHE A 28 -0.48 -3.59 7.22
CA PHE A 28 -0.36 -2.25 7.79
C PHE A 28 0.40 -2.26 9.12
N LEU A 29 0.04 -3.15 10.04
CA LEU A 29 0.68 -3.24 11.36
C LEU A 29 2.12 -3.75 11.33
N VAL A 30 2.50 -4.51 10.30
CA VAL A 30 3.84 -5.10 10.17
C VAL A 30 4.79 -4.19 9.37
N PHE A 31 4.29 -3.53 8.32
CA PHE A 31 5.10 -2.77 7.37
C PHE A 31 4.83 -1.27 7.36
N GLY A 32 3.85 -0.78 8.13
CA GLY A 32 3.36 0.61 8.04
C GLY A 32 2.69 0.92 6.69
N ASN A 33 2.46 -0.10 5.88
CA ASN A 33 1.99 0.00 4.50
C ASN A 33 1.03 -1.15 4.23
N ALA A 34 -0.11 -0.84 3.62
CA ALA A 34 -1.04 -1.85 3.14
C ALA A 34 -1.70 -1.41 1.85
N PHE A 35 -2.01 -2.38 0.99
CA PHE A 35 -2.52 -2.14 -0.36
C PHE A 35 -3.77 -2.97 -0.62
N LEU A 36 -4.81 -2.34 -1.17
CA LEU A 36 -6.01 -3.01 -1.68
C LEU A 36 -6.12 -2.76 -3.18
N GLU A 37 -6.28 -3.82 -3.94
CA GLU A 37 -6.59 -3.76 -5.37
C GLU A 37 -8.10 -3.82 -5.58
N ALA A 38 -8.66 -2.76 -6.18
CA ALA A 38 -10.02 -2.74 -6.67
C ALA A 38 -10.13 -3.51 -7.99
N ARG A 39 -10.68 -4.72 -7.91
CA ARG A 39 -11.05 -5.52 -9.08
C ARG A 39 -12.33 -4.94 -9.66
N LYS A 40 -12.25 -4.54 -10.93
CA LYS A 40 -13.37 -3.96 -11.67
C LYS A 40 -13.94 -4.93 -12.69
N SER A 41 -15.23 -4.82 -12.98
CA SER A 41 -15.88 -5.47 -14.11
C SER A 41 -15.48 -4.80 -15.43
N VAL A 42 -15.88 -5.42 -16.55
CA VAL A 42 -15.78 -4.83 -17.89
C VAL A 42 -16.48 -3.45 -17.99
N THR A 43 -17.44 -3.18 -17.11
CA THR A 43 -18.19 -1.92 -17.01
C THR A 43 -17.61 -0.92 -16.00
N ASP A 44 -16.35 -1.11 -15.58
CA ASP A 44 -15.61 -0.30 -14.59
C ASP A 44 -16.22 -0.28 -13.17
N LYS A 45 -17.22 -1.13 -12.88
CA LYS A 45 -17.79 -1.25 -11.54
C LYS A 45 -16.87 -2.08 -10.65
N ILE A 46 -16.60 -1.61 -9.43
CA ILE A 46 -15.83 -2.37 -8.44
C ILE A 46 -16.66 -3.58 -8.01
N ILE A 47 -16.13 -4.78 -8.27
CA ILE A 47 -16.77 -6.05 -7.92
C ILE A 47 -16.12 -6.72 -6.71
N ARG A 48 -14.84 -6.41 -6.43
CA ARG A 48 -14.10 -6.97 -5.31
C ARG A 48 -12.88 -6.11 -4.95
N LEU A 49 -12.49 -6.15 -3.68
CA LEU A 49 -11.27 -5.58 -3.15
C LEU A 49 -10.37 -6.74 -2.70
N ASP A 50 -9.23 -6.92 -3.36
CA ASP A 50 -8.25 -7.95 -3.03
C ASP A 50 -7.06 -7.35 -2.27
N THR A 51 -6.58 -8.02 -1.23
CA THR A 51 -5.41 -7.51 -0.50
C THR A 51 -4.11 -7.86 -1.21
N SER A 52 -3.36 -6.82 -1.57
CA SER A 52 -2.08 -6.95 -2.24
C SER A 52 -0.94 -6.94 -1.20
N PRO A 53 -0.12 -8.00 -1.12
CA PRO A 53 0.91 -8.13 -0.09
C PRO A 53 1.91 -6.97 -0.11
N ALA A 54 1.99 -6.20 0.98
CA ALA A 54 2.87 -5.03 1.06
C ALA A 54 4.35 -5.36 0.79
N LYS A 55 4.78 -6.58 1.14
CA LYS A 55 6.13 -7.08 0.86
C LYS A 55 6.49 -7.02 -0.63
N TYR A 56 5.56 -7.33 -1.51
CA TYR A 56 5.77 -7.43 -2.97
C TYR A 56 5.21 -6.23 -3.74
N THR A 57 4.40 -5.42 -3.10
CA THR A 57 3.81 -4.23 -3.73
C THR A 57 4.72 -3.01 -3.55
N ARG A 58 4.94 -2.28 -4.63
CA ARG A 58 5.74 -1.06 -4.67
C ARG A 58 4.93 0.03 -5.33
N ARG A 59 4.98 1.23 -4.75
CA ARG A 59 4.49 2.45 -5.39
C ARG A 59 5.55 2.92 -6.39
N GLY A 60 5.12 3.22 -7.61
CA GLY A 60 5.93 3.85 -8.63
C GLY A 60 6.20 5.31 -8.33
N VAL A 61 7.05 5.94 -9.13
CA VAL A 61 7.38 7.38 -9.02
C VAL A 61 6.20 8.23 -9.49
N GLU A 62 5.47 7.74 -10.48
CA GLU A 62 4.27 8.40 -11.01
C GLU A 62 3.09 8.27 -10.03
N GLU A 63 2.22 9.27 -10.04
CA GLU A 63 0.98 9.26 -9.28
C GLU A 63 0.09 8.07 -9.71
N ASP A 64 -0.54 7.41 -8.75
CA ASP A 64 -1.36 6.20 -8.96
C ASP A 64 -0.68 5.00 -9.65
N SER A 65 0.65 4.99 -9.73
CA SER A 65 1.41 3.87 -10.30
C SER A 65 1.79 2.87 -9.20
N TYR A 66 1.37 1.61 -9.36
CA TYR A 66 1.69 0.53 -8.42
C TYR A 66 2.12 -0.73 -9.15
N TRP A 67 3.06 -1.45 -8.56
CA TRP A 67 3.71 -2.62 -9.14
C TRP A 67 3.73 -3.76 -8.14
N TYR A 68 3.30 -4.94 -8.57
CA TYR A 68 3.46 -6.19 -7.85
C TYR A 68 4.68 -6.94 -8.37
N ILE A 69 5.66 -7.12 -7.49
CA ILE A 69 6.96 -7.73 -7.81
C ILE A 69 7.17 -8.91 -6.87
N GLN A 70 6.57 -10.05 -7.21
CA GLN A 70 6.81 -11.31 -6.49
C GLN A 70 8.14 -11.95 -6.92
N ASN A 71 8.44 -11.86 -8.22
CA ASN A 71 9.68 -12.32 -8.82
C ASN A 71 10.21 -11.18 -9.69
N PHE A 72 11.49 -10.81 -9.53
CA PHE A 72 12.14 -9.72 -10.26
C PHE A 72 12.05 -9.85 -11.80
N THR A 73 11.71 -11.03 -12.31
CA THR A 73 11.60 -11.34 -13.74
C THR A 73 10.23 -11.03 -14.35
N LYS A 74 9.17 -10.84 -13.55
CA LYS A 74 7.81 -10.52 -14.05
C LYS A 74 7.13 -9.49 -13.14
N PRO A 75 7.51 -8.21 -13.22
CA PRO A 75 6.76 -7.15 -12.57
C PRO A 75 5.37 -7.05 -13.19
N HIS A 76 4.33 -7.07 -12.37
CA HIS A 76 2.96 -6.85 -12.80
C HIS A 76 2.54 -5.44 -12.41
N GLN A 77 2.21 -4.61 -13.39
CA GLN A 77 1.65 -3.29 -13.12
C GLN A 77 0.16 -3.43 -12.79
N PHE A 78 -0.28 -2.81 -11.70
CA PHE A 78 -1.70 -2.69 -11.41
C PHE A 78 -2.35 -1.70 -12.36
N ALA A 79 -3.67 -1.82 -12.53
CA ALA A 79 -4.41 -0.84 -13.32
C ALA A 79 -4.34 0.55 -12.64
N PRO A 80 -4.28 1.63 -13.44
CA PRO A 80 -4.28 2.98 -12.89
C PRO A 80 -5.56 3.21 -12.08
N ARG A 81 -5.44 3.90 -10.95
CA ARG A 81 -6.57 4.22 -10.04
C ARG A 81 -7.30 2.97 -9.52
N SER A 82 -6.66 1.81 -9.54
CA SER A 82 -7.22 0.56 -9.02
C SER A 82 -6.58 0.12 -7.71
N VAL A 83 -5.63 0.87 -7.16
CA VAL A 83 -4.95 0.52 -5.92
C VAL A 83 -5.18 1.59 -4.87
N PHE A 84 -5.68 1.17 -3.72
CA PHE A 84 -5.73 1.98 -2.51
C PHE A 84 -4.51 1.67 -1.65
N HIS A 85 -3.72 2.69 -1.35
CA HIS A 85 -2.53 2.58 -0.50
C HIS A 85 -2.82 3.25 0.84
N LEU A 86 -2.85 2.45 1.90
CA LEU A 86 -2.82 2.92 3.27
C LEU A 86 -1.37 2.97 3.73
N LEU A 87 -0.88 4.18 3.92
CA LEU A 87 0.44 4.47 4.47
C LEU A 87 0.24 5.01 5.88
N GLU A 88 1.01 4.49 6.85
CA GLU A 88 1.14 5.15 8.15
C GLU A 88 1.89 6.46 7.90
N PRO A 89 1.28 7.63 8.15
CA PRO A 89 1.99 8.89 8.02
C PRO A 89 3.09 8.87 9.07
N ASP A 90 4.30 8.53 8.62
CA ASP A 90 5.47 8.54 9.46
C ASP A 90 5.71 10.00 9.83
N ILE A 91 5.35 10.37 11.07
CA ILE A 91 5.60 11.70 11.65
C ILE A 91 7.09 12.09 11.53
N ASN A 92 8.00 11.14 11.29
CA ASN A 92 9.40 11.46 11.05
C ASN A 92 9.66 12.04 9.64
N GLN A 93 8.74 11.99 8.68
CA GLN A 93 8.92 12.63 7.37
C GLN A 93 8.64 14.15 7.37
N GLU A 94 7.88 14.68 8.34
CA GLU A 94 7.83 16.14 8.59
C GLU A 94 9.03 16.63 9.44
N LEU A 95 9.71 15.72 10.16
CA LEU A 95 10.87 16.05 11.01
C LEU A 95 12.23 15.82 10.34
N TYR A 96 12.31 14.98 9.30
CA TYR A 96 13.45 14.95 8.37
C TYR A 96 13.22 15.89 7.19
N GLY A 97 12.93 17.15 7.52
CA GLY A 97 13.27 18.25 6.62
C GLY A 97 14.78 18.25 6.41
N MET A 98 15.20 17.97 5.17
CA MET A 98 16.54 18.21 4.61
C MET A 98 17.68 17.28 5.05
N PRO A 99 18.17 16.36 4.19
CA PRO A 99 19.61 16.20 4.08
C PRO A 99 20.15 17.44 3.36
N THR A 100 20.63 18.43 4.12
CA THR A 100 21.51 19.48 3.57
C THR A 100 22.83 18.81 3.19
N SER A 101 22.86 18.14 2.05
CA SER A 101 24.06 17.65 1.40
C SER A 101 24.14 18.24 0.00
N ALA A 102 24.00 19.56 -0.08
CA ALA A 102 24.40 20.35 -1.23
C ALA A 102 25.56 21.26 -0.81
N HIS A 103 26.76 20.71 -0.95
CA HIS A 103 27.89 21.37 -1.60
C HIS A 103 28.24 22.80 -1.13
N SER A 104 29.14 22.90 -0.15
CA SER A 104 29.97 24.09 0.04
C SER A 104 31.43 23.67 -0.05
N ILE A 105 31.97 23.66 -1.28
CA ILE A 105 33.41 23.77 -1.50
C ILE A 105 33.84 25.11 -0.87
N PRO A 106 34.91 25.16 -0.06
CA PRO A 106 35.39 26.43 0.49
C PRO A 106 35.97 27.30 -0.64
N PRO A 107 35.69 28.61 -0.69
CA PRO A 107 36.54 29.55 -1.39
C PRO A 107 37.62 30.07 -0.43
N GLY A 108 38.89 29.94 -0.80
CA GLY A 108 40.02 30.56 -0.10
C GLY A 108 41.23 29.65 0.02
#